data_AF-A0A9E8MZ63-F1
#
_entry.id   AF-A0A9E8MZ63-F1
#
_cell.length_a   1.000
_cell.length_b   1.000
_cell.length_c   1.000
_cell.angle_alpha   90.00
_cell.angle_beta   90.00
_cell.angle_gamma   90.00
#
_symmetry.space_group_name_H-M   'P 1'
#
loop_
_entity.id
_entity.type
_entity.pdbx_description
1 polymer ?
#
loop_
_entity_poly.entity_id
_entity_poly.type
_entity_poly.pdbx_seq_one_letter_code
_entity_poly.pdbx_strand_id
1 'polypeptide(L)'
;MQKRIAFLIFLFTVCSSELKAQNLTLTINGTTEVETKTIDSLDYKKTHSDYASITQEVNILQKRLFRLGYIESKLTSKDKVNDSAIVFNFQLNIKYDTLHIYYNPKVISKKIINLITSKTFDDHFSIAFTEAERVLNFINTQITNEGYPFSKIKLSEIKTERQQNLNR
;
A
#
# COMPACT_ATOMS: atom_id res chain seq x y z
N MET A 1 0.50 -21.24 62.71
CA MET A 1 -0.55 -20.50 61.96
C MET A 1 0.04 -19.37 61.12
N GLN A 2 0.86 -18.47 61.70
CA GLN A 2 1.53 -17.37 60.98
C GLN A 2 2.32 -17.78 59.72
N LYS A 3 3.09 -18.89 59.75
CA LYS A 3 3.85 -19.37 58.58
C LYS A 3 2.96 -19.77 57.38
N ARG A 4 1.75 -20.27 57.64
CA ARG A 4 0.79 -20.64 56.59
C ARG A 4 0.12 -19.41 55.97
N ILE A 5 -0.14 -18.39 56.79
CA ILE A 5 -0.67 -17.09 56.34
C ILE A 5 0.38 -16.36 55.49
N ALA A 6 1.64 -16.33 55.92
CA ALA A 6 2.73 -15.73 55.15
C ALA A 6 2.93 -16.41 53.78
N PHE A 7 2.80 -17.75 53.74
CA PHE A 7 2.88 -18.50 52.49
C PHE A 7 1.71 -18.19 51.54
N LEU A 8 0.49 -18.04 52.07
CA LEU A 8 -0.69 -17.66 51.28
C LEU A 8 -0.57 -16.23 50.71
N ILE A 9 0.00 -15.29 51.47
CA ILE A 9 0.26 -13.92 50.99
C ILE A 9 1.29 -13.94 49.85
N PHE A 10 2.37 -14.71 49.99
CA PHE A 10 3.38 -14.86 48.93
C PHE A 10 2.78 -15.44 47.63
N LEU A 11 1.93 -16.47 47.74
CA LEU A 11 1.27 -17.08 46.59
C LEU A 11 0.32 -16.11 45.87
N PHE A 12 -0.40 -15.26 46.60
CA PHE A 12 -1.30 -14.26 46.03
C PHE A 12 -0.54 -13.14 45.28
N THR A 13 0.65 -12.75 45.77
CA THR A 13 1.50 -11.75 45.10
C THR A 13 2.14 -12.24 43.80
N VAL A 14 2.45 -13.54 43.68
CA VAL A 14 3.04 -14.12 42.45
C VAL A 14 1.99 -14.33 41.36
N CYS A 15 0.73 -14.58 41.73
CA CYS A 15 -0.36 -14.81 40.78
C CYS A 15 -0.97 -13.52 40.18
N SER A 16 -0.59 -12.36 40.71
CA SER A 16 -1.11 -11.04 40.28
C SER A 16 -0.16 -10.32 39.30
N SER A 17 0.77 -11.03 38.65
CA SER A 17 1.56 -10.46 37.58
C SER A 17 0.66 -10.23 36.37
N GLU A 18 0.10 -9.01 36.28
CA GLU A 18 -0.43 -8.50 35.02
C GLU A 18 0.67 -8.68 33.97
N LEU A 19 0.44 -9.58 33.02
CA LEU A 19 1.27 -9.71 31.83
C LEU A 19 1.20 -8.36 31.11
N LYS A 20 2.15 -7.47 31.41
CA LYS A 20 2.33 -6.23 30.66
C LYS A 20 2.83 -6.65 29.28
N ALA A 21 1.90 -6.93 28.38
CA ALA A 21 2.19 -7.01 26.96
C ALA A 21 2.75 -5.66 26.55
N GLN A 22 4.06 -5.61 26.31
CA GLN A 22 4.73 -4.39 25.89
C GLN A 22 4.30 -4.10 24.45
N ASN A 23 3.59 -2.98 24.25
CA ASN A 23 3.25 -2.53 22.91
C ASN A 23 4.52 -2.10 22.17
N LEU A 24 4.65 -2.54 20.93
CA LEU A 24 5.70 -2.11 20.02
C LEU A 24 5.26 -0.84 19.30
N THR A 25 6.16 0.13 19.19
CA THR A 25 6.00 1.35 18.42
C THR A 25 6.66 1.20 17.05
N LEU A 26 5.93 1.63 16.03
CA LEU A 26 6.34 1.64 14.63
C LEU A 26 6.48 3.09 14.17
N THR A 27 7.64 3.40 13.60
CA THR A 27 7.89 4.64 12.87
C THR A 27 8.29 4.29 11.45
N ILE A 28 7.71 4.98 10.48
CA ILE A 28 8.03 4.80 9.07
C ILE A 28 8.50 6.14 8.52
N ASN A 29 9.74 6.18 8.04
CA ASN A 29 10.36 7.39 7.50
C ASN A 29 10.57 7.25 5.98
N GLY A 30 10.53 8.38 5.28
CA GLY A 30 11.00 8.50 3.91
C GLY A 30 12.49 8.84 3.84
N THR A 31 13.05 8.79 2.63
CA THR A 31 14.45 9.21 2.40
C THR A 31 14.62 10.73 2.54
N THR A 32 13.54 11.49 2.33
CA THR A 32 13.49 12.94 2.48
C THR A 32 12.32 13.36 3.38
N GLU A 33 12.35 14.58 3.91
CA GLU A 33 11.25 15.12 4.73
C GLU A 33 9.90 15.15 3.97
N VAL A 34 9.94 15.40 2.66
CA VAL A 34 8.75 15.37 1.79
C VAL A 34 8.19 13.96 1.68
N GLU A 35 9.05 12.96 1.52
CA GLU A 35 8.62 11.55 1.52
C GLU A 35 8.04 11.14 2.88
N THR A 36 8.67 11.53 3.98
CA THR A 36 8.15 11.25 5.33
C THR A 36 6.78 11.89 5.54
N LYS A 37 6.59 13.15 5.15
CA LYS A 37 5.26 13.82 5.21
C LYS A 37 4.21 13.10 4.37
N THR A 38 4.61 12.60 3.20
CA THR A 38 3.72 11.81 2.34
C THR A 38 3.30 10.51 3.04
N ILE A 39 4.24 9.79 3.66
CA ILE A 39 3.98 8.56 4.41
C ILE A 39 3.09 8.83 5.63
N ASP A 40 3.39 9.88 6.40
CA ASP A 40 2.61 10.25 7.58
C ASP A 40 1.16 10.62 7.25
N SER A 41 0.91 11.15 6.05
CA SER A 41 -0.46 11.46 5.58
C SER A 41 -1.32 10.21 5.32
N LEU A 42 -0.73 9.02 5.26
CA LEU A 42 -1.44 7.75 5.01
C LEU A 42 -2.05 7.12 6.27
N ASP A 43 -1.86 7.75 7.44
CA ASP A 43 -2.41 7.35 8.74
C ASP A 43 -2.24 5.85 9.03
N TYR A 44 -0.98 5.43 9.14
CA TYR A 44 -0.64 4.06 9.52
C TYR A 44 -0.67 3.87 11.03
N LYS A 45 -0.96 2.63 11.47
CA LYS A 45 -0.99 2.30 12.89
C LYS A 45 0.43 2.36 13.48
N LYS A 46 0.63 3.24 14.46
CA LYS A 46 1.94 3.43 15.13
C LYS A 46 2.19 2.46 16.29
N THR A 47 1.16 1.79 16.81
CA THR A 47 1.28 0.89 17.97
C THR A 47 0.77 -0.51 17.66
N HIS A 48 1.49 -1.52 18.14
CA HIS A 48 1.34 -2.91 17.71
C HIS A 48 1.53 -3.88 18.87
N SER A 49 0.80 -4.99 18.85
CA SER A 49 0.92 -6.04 19.87
C SER A 49 2.19 -6.87 19.72
N ASP A 50 2.67 -7.01 18.49
CA ASP A 50 3.75 -7.92 18.14
C ASP A 50 4.40 -7.52 16.81
N TYR A 51 5.49 -8.21 16.48
CA TYR A 51 6.26 -7.94 15.27
C TYR A 51 5.52 -8.34 13.97
N ALA A 52 4.61 -9.31 14.05
CA ALA A 52 3.83 -9.74 12.89
C ALA A 52 2.80 -8.67 12.50
N SER A 53 2.15 -8.02 13.46
CA SER A 53 1.24 -6.90 13.19
C SER A 53 1.98 -5.70 12.60
N ILE A 54 3.22 -5.44 13.04
CA ILE A 54 4.10 -4.42 12.43
C ILE A 54 4.38 -4.73 10.96
N THR A 55 4.81 -5.96 10.65
CA THR A 55 5.17 -6.30 9.27
C THR A 55 3.93 -6.38 8.37
N GLN A 56 2.76 -6.76 8.91
CA GLN A 56 1.48 -6.62 8.21
C GLN A 56 1.16 -5.16 7.90
N GLU A 57 1.32 -4.25 8.86
CA GLU A 57 1.05 -2.82 8.67
C GLU A 57 1.96 -2.20 7.61
N VAL A 58 3.27 -2.53 7.65
CA VAL A 58 4.24 -2.08 6.63
C VAL A 58 3.85 -2.57 5.24
N ASN A 59 3.39 -3.83 5.11
CA ASN A 59 2.91 -4.37 3.84
C ASN A 59 1.62 -3.68 3.36
N ILE A 60 0.70 -3.34 4.27
CA ILE A 60 -0.51 -2.58 3.94
C ILE A 60 -0.14 -1.18 3.44
N LEU A 61 0.77 -0.49 4.13
CA LEU A 61 1.25 0.83 3.73
C LEU A 61 1.92 0.78 2.36
N GLN A 62 2.78 -0.20 2.10
CA GLN A 62 3.39 -0.36 0.78
C GLN A 62 2.35 -0.56 -0.34
N LYS A 63 1.31 -1.36 -0.10
CA LYS A 63 0.19 -1.51 -1.05
C LYS A 63 -0.58 -0.21 -1.26
N ARG A 64 -0.76 0.61 -0.22
CA ARG A 64 -1.38 1.95 -0.33
C ARG A 64 -0.50 2.87 -1.20
N LEU A 65 0.80 2.88 -0.98
CA LEU A 65 1.77 3.63 -1.80
C LEU A 65 1.69 3.22 -3.28
N PHE A 66 1.63 1.93 -3.57
CA PHE A 66 1.46 1.44 -4.94
C PHE A 66 0.17 1.94 -5.58
N ARG A 67 -0.96 1.89 -4.85
CA ARG A 67 -2.25 2.40 -5.34
C ARG A 67 -2.26 3.91 -5.59
N LEU A 68 -1.43 4.66 -4.88
CA LEU A 68 -1.25 6.11 -5.07
C LEU A 68 -0.30 6.48 -6.22
N GLY A 69 0.32 5.49 -6.86
CA GLY A 69 1.24 5.71 -7.98
C GLY A 69 2.72 5.64 -7.62
N TYR A 70 3.10 5.31 -6.38
CA TYR A 70 4.51 5.09 -6.00
C TYR A 70 4.94 3.63 -6.25
N ILE A 71 4.78 3.15 -7.49
CA ILE A 71 5.03 1.74 -7.84
C ILE A 71 6.49 1.30 -7.71
N GLU A 72 7.41 2.26 -7.72
CA GLU A 72 8.85 2.03 -7.51
C GLU A 72 9.24 2.17 -6.03
N SER A 73 8.29 2.36 -5.12
CA SER A 73 8.60 2.49 -3.70
C SER A 73 9.20 1.21 -3.14
N LYS A 74 10.29 1.35 -2.39
CA LYS A 74 11.03 0.23 -1.81
C LYS A 74 11.37 0.50 -0.35
N LEU A 75 11.42 -0.59 0.42
CA LEU A 75 11.97 -0.57 1.76
C LEU A 75 13.50 -0.56 1.69
N THR A 76 14.15 0.41 2.34
CA THR A 76 15.60 0.57 2.33
C THR A 76 16.26 -0.03 3.57
N SER A 77 15.67 0.16 4.76
CA SER A 77 16.15 -0.47 5.98
C SER A 77 15.04 -0.73 7.00
N LYS A 78 15.36 -1.59 7.95
CA LYS A 78 14.57 -1.89 9.14
C LYS A 78 15.52 -1.86 10.33
N ASP A 79 15.29 -0.91 11.22
CA ASP A 79 16.15 -0.64 12.37
C ASP A 79 15.37 -0.87 13.67
N LYS A 80 15.92 -1.68 14.57
CA LYS A 80 15.38 -1.85 15.92
C LYS A 80 16.10 -0.85 16.83
N VAL A 81 15.43 0.23 17.20
CA VAL A 81 16.02 1.29 18.05
C VAL A 81 16.15 0.80 19.49
N ASN A 82 15.14 0.08 19.98
CA ASN A 82 15.16 -0.60 21.28
C ASN A 82 14.17 -1.78 21.28
N ASP A 83 13.95 -2.41 22.43
CA ASP A 83 13.06 -3.58 22.54
C ASP A 83 11.59 -3.31 22.18
N SER A 84 11.17 -2.04 22.22
CA SER A 84 9.80 -1.63 21.92
C SER A 84 9.68 -0.78 20.66
N ALA A 85 10.77 -0.22 20.12
CA ALA A 85 10.72 0.75 19.04
C ALA A 85 11.39 0.24 17.77
N ILE A 86 10.63 0.22 16.68
CA ILE A 86 11.08 -0.25 15.37
C ILE A 86 10.86 0.85 14.33
N VAL A 87 11.88 1.09 13.53
CA VAL A 87 11.87 2.07 12.44
C VAL A 87 12.01 1.34 11.11
N PHE A 88 11.16 1.70 10.15
CA PHE A 88 11.28 1.27 8.76
C PHE A 88 11.57 2.50 7.89
N ASN A 89 12.55 2.41 7.01
CA ASN A 89 12.88 3.47 6.09
C ASN A 89 12.44 3.07 4.67
N PHE A 90 11.70 3.96 4.02
CA PHE A 90 11.25 3.81 2.64
C PHE A 90 11.95 4.82 1.74
N GLN A 91 12.10 4.43 0.48
CA GLN A 91 12.40 5.32 -0.62
C GLN A 91 11.20 5.29 -1.55
N LEU A 92 10.46 6.41 -1.65
CA LEU A 92 9.21 6.45 -2.43
C LEU A 92 9.44 6.49 -3.94
N ASN A 93 10.55 7.10 -4.40
CA ASN A 93 10.85 7.32 -5.81
C ASN A 93 9.76 8.16 -6.52
N ILE A 94 9.58 7.94 -7.83
CA ILE A 94 8.70 8.73 -8.67
C ILE A 94 7.24 8.34 -8.41
N LYS A 95 6.38 9.36 -8.32
CA LYS A 95 4.93 9.19 -8.34
C LYS A 95 4.44 9.23 -9.79
N TYR A 96 3.72 8.19 -10.21
CA TYR A 96 3.03 8.16 -11.50
C TYR A 96 1.58 8.61 -11.32
N ASP A 97 1.25 9.82 -11.77
CA ASP A 97 -0.11 10.35 -11.65
C ASP A 97 -1.03 9.91 -12.80
N THR A 98 -0.47 9.58 -13.96
CA THR A 98 -1.22 9.25 -15.18
C THR A 98 -0.84 7.87 -15.69
N LEU A 99 -1.85 7.13 -16.16
CA LEU A 99 -1.69 5.85 -16.85
C LEU A 99 -2.24 5.97 -18.27
N HIS A 100 -1.39 5.69 -19.25
CA HIS A 100 -1.75 5.58 -20.67
C HIS A 100 -2.03 4.12 -21.01
N ILE A 101 -3.26 3.82 -21.43
CA ILE A 101 -3.70 2.46 -21.74
C ILE A 101 -3.94 2.36 -23.24
N TYR A 102 -3.06 1.62 -23.92
CA TYR A 102 -3.20 1.27 -25.32
C TYR A 102 -4.11 0.06 -25.46
N TYR A 103 -5.04 0.11 -26.42
CA TYR A 103 -6.03 -0.95 -26.61
C TYR A 103 -6.38 -1.12 -28.09
N ASN A 104 -6.94 -2.28 -28.44
CA ASN A 104 -7.46 -2.52 -29.78
C ASN A 104 -8.95 -2.13 -29.83
N PRO A 105 -9.35 -1.11 -30.63
CA PRO A 105 -10.75 -0.68 -30.73
C PRO A 105 -11.69 -1.74 -31.31
N LYS A 106 -11.15 -2.78 -31.97
CA LYS A 106 -11.93 -3.93 -32.45
C LYS A 106 -12.31 -4.90 -31.32
N VAL A 107 -11.58 -4.88 -30.21
CA VAL A 107 -11.82 -5.74 -29.04
C VAL A 107 -12.60 -4.99 -27.96
N ILE A 108 -12.27 -3.73 -27.72
CA ILE A 108 -12.95 -2.87 -26.75
C ILE A 108 -13.47 -1.65 -27.49
N SER A 109 -14.79 -1.45 -27.48
CA SER A 109 -15.41 -0.38 -28.26
C SER A 109 -15.03 1.01 -27.72
N LYS A 110 -14.81 1.99 -28.61
CA LYS A 110 -14.60 3.40 -28.23
C LYS A 110 -15.76 3.93 -27.36
N LYS A 111 -16.98 3.41 -27.53
CA LYS A 111 -18.15 3.76 -26.73
C LYS A 111 -17.95 3.47 -25.23
N ILE A 112 -17.38 2.31 -24.89
CA ILE A 112 -17.06 1.96 -23.49
C ILE A 112 -16.03 2.95 -22.93
N ILE A 113 -14.98 3.24 -23.69
CA ILE A 113 -13.89 4.13 -23.25
C ILE A 113 -14.38 5.56 -23.01
N ASN A 114 -15.29 6.05 -23.86
CA ASN A 114 -15.88 7.39 -23.72
C ASN A 114 -16.75 7.54 -22.45
N LEU A 115 -17.20 6.45 -21.83
CA LEU A 115 -17.90 6.50 -20.52
C LEU A 115 -16.93 6.69 -19.35
N ILE A 116 -15.63 6.51 -19.57
CA ILE A 116 -14.60 6.47 -18.53
C ILE A 116 -13.85 7.80 -18.47
N THR A 117 -13.45 8.33 -19.62
CA THR A 117 -12.62 9.53 -19.72
C THR A 117 -12.90 10.28 -21.01
N SER A 118 -12.71 11.60 -21.00
CA SER A 118 -12.69 12.44 -22.20
C SER A 118 -11.31 12.50 -22.86
N LYS A 119 -10.25 12.02 -22.17
CA LYS A 119 -8.87 11.98 -22.68
C LYS A 119 -8.63 10.72 -23.50
N THR A 120 -9.33 10.63 -24.63
CA THR A 120 -9.27 9.50 -25.56
C THR A 120 -8.57 9.88 -26.84
N PHE A 121 -7.72 8.99 -27.33
CA PHE A 121 -6.99 9.10 -28.60
C PHE A 121 -7.35 7.89 -29.48
N ASP A 122 -6.72 7.79 -30.65
CA ASP A 122 -7.08 6.73 -31.61
C ASP A 122 -6.68 5.32 -31.16
N ASP A 123 -5.55 5.19 -30.48
CA ASP A 123 -4.94 3.93 -30.07
C ASP A 123 -4.82 3.76 -28.54
N HIS A 124 -5.07 4.83 -27.76
CA HIS A 124 -4.98 4.82 -26.31
C HIS A 124 -5.95 5.78 -25.63
N PHE A 125 -6.07 5.66 -24.31
CA PHE A 125 -6.73 6.63 -23.47
C PHE A 125 -5.95 6.83 -22.18
N SER A 126 -6.18 7.97 -21.53
CA SER A 126 -5.44 8.39 -20.35
C SER A 126 -6.37 8.51 -19.14
N ILE A 127 -5.94 7.95 -18.01
CA ILE A 127 -6.64 8.01 -16.73
C ILE A 127 -5.68 8.39 -15.60
N ALA A 128 -6.22 8.86 -14.48
CA ALA A 128 -5.43 8.96 -13.26
C ALA A 128 -4.99 7.57 -12.80
N PHE A 129 -3.74 7.42 -12.35
CA PHE A 129 -3.19 6.13 -11.94
C PHE A 129 -4.03 5.48 -10.83
N THR A 130 -4.52 6.29 -9.89
CA THR A 130 -5.39 5.86 -8.78
C THR A 130 -6.71 5.21 -9.24
N GLU A 131 -7.15 5.50 -10.47
CA GLU A 131 -8.40 4.99 -11.03
C GLU A 131 -8.23 3.66 -11.77
N ALA A 132 -6.99 3.17 -11.95
CA ALA A 132 -6.70 2.01 -12.78
C ALA A 132 -7.53 0.78 -12.41
N GLU A 133 -7.61 0.42 -11.12
CA GLU A 133 -8.38 -0.75 -10.67
C GLU A 133 -9.88 -0.60 -10.96
N ARG A 134 -10.46 0.57 -10.66
CA ARG A 134 -11.88 0.84 -10.94
C ARG A 134 -12.17 0.77 -12.44
N VAL A 135 -11.31 1.38 -13.25
CA VAL A 135 -11.46 1.45 -14.71
C VAL A 135 -11.39 0.05 -15.33
N LEU A 136 -10.42 -0.76 -14.93
CA LEU A 136 -10.30 -2.13 -15.45
C LEU A 136 -11.51 -2.99 -15.04
N ASN A 137 -11.97 -2.88 -13.80
CA ASN A 137 -13.19 -3.58 -13.35
C ASN A 137 -14.43 -3.14 -14.13
N PHE A 138 -14.55 -1.84 -14.41
CA PHE A 138 -15.63 -1.30 -15.23
C PHE A 138 -15.60 -1.86 -16.65
N ILE A 139 -14.44 -1.82 -17.33
CA ILE A 139 -14.29 -2.37 -18.69
C ILE A 139 -14.61 -3.87 -18.70
N ASN A 140 -14.13 -4.64 -17.72
CA ASN A 140 -14.42 -6.07 -17.61
C ASN A 140 -15.93 -6.35 -17.46
N THR A 141 -16.63 -5.50 -16.71
CA THR A 141 -18.09 -5.57 -16.54
C THR A 141 -18.82 -5.25 -17.85
N GLN A 142 -18.39 -4.22 -18.60
CA GLN A 142 -19.00 -3.87 -19.88
C GLN A 142 -18.81 -4.99 -20.92
N ILE A 143 -17.61 -5.56 -21.02
CA ILE A 143 -17.34 -6.71 -21.91
C ILE A 143 -18.21 -7.93 -21.56
N THR A 144 -18.43 -8.17 -20.27
CA THR A 144 -19.33 -9.23 -19.80
C THR A 144 -20.77 -8.99 -20.30
N ASN A 145 -21.25 -7.75 -20.18
CA ASN A 145 -22.58 -7.35 -20.65
C ASN A 145 -22.72 -7.42 -22.19
N GLU A 146 -21.62 -7.27 -22.93
CA GLU A 146 -21.58 -7.42 -24.40
C GLU A 146 -21.58 -8.89 -24.87
N GLY A 147 -21.65 -9.87 -23.95
CA GLY A 147 -21.79 -11.29 -24.27
C GLY A 147 -20.51 -12.12 -24.09
N TYR A 148 -19.51 -11.59 -23.40
CA TYR A 148 -18.25 -12.30 -23.12
C TYR A 148 -18.03 -12.57 -21.61
N PRO A 149 -18.91 -13.35 -20.95
CA PRO A 149 -18.94 -13.48 -19.49
C PRO A 149 -17.74 -14.20 -18.86
N PHE A 150 -16.94 -14.91 -19.66
CA PHE A 150 -15.75 -15.63 -19.19
C PHE A 150 -14.44 -14.90 -19.53
N SER A 151 -14.52 -13.74 -20.19
CA SER A 151 -13.35 -12.95 -20.55
C SER A 151 -12.83 -12.17 -19.34
N LYS A 152 -11.51 -12.05 -19.26
CA LYS A 152 -10.82 -11.19 -18.28
C LYS A 152 -9.82 -10.30 -18.99
N ILE A 153 -9.85 -9.02 -18.68
CA ILE A 153 -8.81 -8.09 -19.13
C ILE A 153 -7.67 -8.02 -18.12
N LYS A 154 -6.48 -7.70 -18.62
CA LYS A 154 -5.31 -7.39 -17.81
C LYS A 154 -4.49 -6.31 -18.50
N LEU A 155 -3.70 -5.58 -17.72
CA LEU A 155 -2.61 -4.78 -18.27
C LEU A 155 -1.42 -5.71 -18.57
N SER A 156 -0.77 -5.47 -19.69
CA SER A 156 0.46 -6.15 -20.13
C SER A 156 1.41 -5.12 -20.73
N GLU A 157 2.69 -5.47 -20.85
CA GLU A 157 3.72 -4.59 -21.44
C GLU A 157 3.84 -3.23 -20.73
N ILE A 158 3.82 -3.24 -19.40
CA ILE A 158 3.89 -2.03 -18.58
C ILE A 158 5.28 -1.40 -18.70
N LYS A 159 5.32 -0.13 -19.08
CA LYS A 159 6.54 0.65 -19.20
C LYS A 159 6.36 2.00 -18.50
N THR A 160 7.43 2.44 -17.86
CA THR A 160 7.50 3.78 -17.28
C THR A 160 7.93 4.76 -18.36
N GLU A 161 7.17 5.82 -18.59
CA GLU A 161 7.63 6.96 -19.38
C GLU A 161 8.61 7.76 -18.54
N ARG A 162 9.88 7.37 -18.57
CA ARG A 162 10.93 8.18 -17.99
C ARG A 162 11.09 9.40 -18.88
N GLN A 163 10.85 10.60 -18.36
CA GLN A 163 11.34 11.82 -19.00
C GLN A 163 12.86 11.73 -19.05
N GLN A 164 13.39 11.29 -20.19
CA GLN A 164 14.80 11.49 -20.53
C GLN A 164 14.98 12.99 -20.79
N ASN A 165 15.02 13.79 -19.73
CA ASN A 165 15.69 15.08 -19.79
C ASN A 165 17.20 14.80 -19.76
N LEU A 166 17.74 14.28 -20.87
CA LEU A 166 19.15 14.41 -21.15
C LEU A 166 19.38 15.86 -21.53
N ASN A 167 20.01 16.59 -20.60
CA ASN A 167 20.62 17.88 -20.84
C ASN A 167 21.30 17.92 -22.24
N ARG A 168 20.85 18.83 -23.09
CA ARG A 168 21.69 19.51 -24.08
C ARG A 168 21.92 20.92 -23.59
#